data_AF-A0A1F4UK69-F1
#
_entry.id   AF-A0A1F4UK69-F1
#
_cell.length_a   1.000
_cell.length_b   1.000
_cell.length_c   1.000
_cell.angle_alpha   90.00
_cell.angle_beta   90.00
_cell.angle_gamma   90.00
#
_symmetry.space_group_name_H-M   'P 1'
#
loop_
_entity.id
_entity.type
_entity.pdbx_description
1 polymer ?
#
loop_
_entity_poly.entity_id
_entity_poly.type
_entity_poly.pdbx_seq_one_letter_code
_entity_poly.pdbx_strand_id
1 'polypeptide(L)'
;MKKNIFIPLIIIFAVCFTLFLYKSFHITKISTVPLPSGADAVYTTFELINEKRLDDALSMFHPDLINEGNRESWKQNLKIIESIEIISIEPSDRKNWAEDEQVYKVEMSAIVSGTAKDAAIPNYGWNEGIDTKWIVLKKDGNLWKIVEIATGP
;
A
#
# COMPACT_ATOMS: atom_id res chain seq x y z
N MET A 1 -25.99 70.90 -56.05
CA MET A 1 -25.29 70.50 -57.29
C MET A 1 -24.10 69.63 -56.89
N LYS A 2 -24.14 68.33 -57.24
CA LYS A 2 -23.27 67.67 -58.24
C LYS A 2 -21.82 67.53 -57.75
N LYS A 3 -21.16 66.38 -57.71
CA LYS A 3 -21.40 65.06 -58.32
C LYS A 3 -20.41 64.06 -57.68
N ASN A 4 -20.85 62.81 -57.52
CA ASN A 4 -20.24 61.54 -57.93
C ASN A 4 -18.71 61.39 -57.76
N ILE A 5 -18.21 60.24 -57.30
CA ILE A 5 -18.07 59.05 -58.16
C ILE A 5 -17.83 57.81 -57.30
N PHE A 6 -18.46 56.74 -57.77
CA PHE A 6 -18.47 55.36 -57.31
C PHE A 6 -17.44 54.55 -58.14
N ILE A 7 -17.34 53.25 -57.83
CA ILE A 7 -16.77 52.14 -58.63
C ILE A 7 -15.24 51.86 -58.36
N PRO A 8 -14.71 50.61 -58.42
CA PRO A 8 -14.90 49.50 -57.47
C PRO A 8 -13.66 48.52 -57.34
N LEU A 9 -13.83 47.44 -56.56
CA LEU A 9 -13.50 46.01 -56.84
C LEU A 9 -12.07 45.47 -57.20
N ILE A 10 -11.77 44.32 -56.53
CA ILE A 10 -10.87 43.16 -56.86
C ILE A 10 -9.33 43.45 -56.77
N ILE A 11 -8.45 42.70 -56.08
CA ILE A 11 -8.07 41.26 -56.11
C ILE A 11 -7.22 40.96 -54.84
N ILE A 12 -7.69 40.11 -53.91
CA ILE A 12 -7.30 38.70 -53.63
C ILE A 12 -5.83 38.50 -53.21
N PHE A 13 -5.63 37.78 -52.09
CA PHE A 13 -4.50 36.95 -51.59
C PHE A 13 -4.37 37.21 -50.07
N ALA A 14 -4.24 36.29 -49.12
CA ALA A 14 -4.33 34.84 -49.00
C ALA A 14 -4.33 34.52 -47.48
N VAL A 15 -5.09 33.50 -47.09
CA VAL A 15 -4.84 32.58 -45.95
C VAL A 15 -4.13 33.15 -44.69
N CYS A 16 -4.90 33.38 -43.63
CA CYS A 16 -4.41 33.13 -42.25
C CYS A 16 -5.59 32.71 -41.36
N PHE A 17 -6.05 31.49 -41.62
CA PHE A 17 -6.79 30.69 -40.67
C PHE A 17 -5.78 30.18 -39.63
N THR A 18 -5.57 30.93 -38.54
CA THR A 18 -4.85 30.39 -37.40
C THR A 18 -5.28 31.06 -36.10
N LEU A 19 -6.05 30.30 -35.33
CA LEU A 19 -6.03 30.20 -33.87
C LEU A 19 -5.68 31.47 -33.08
N PHE A 20 -6.67 32.03 -32.38
CA PHE A 20 -6.44 32.47 -31.00
C PHE A 20 -7.67 32.14 -30.13
N LEU A 21 -8.04 30.85 -30.16
CA LEU A 21 -8.85 30.22 -29.13
C LEU A 21 -8.00 30.07 -27.86
N TYR A 22 -8.56 30.52 -26.75
CA TYR A 22 -8.50 29.84 -25.45
C TYR A 22 -7.10 29.63 -24.85
N LYS A 23 -6.68 30.57 -24.00
CA LYS A 23 -5.67 30.27 -22.95
C LYS A 23 -6.28 30.46 -21.57
N SER A 24 -7.29 29.65 -21.26
CA SER A 24 -7.67 29.39 -19.87
C SER A 24 -6.67 28.35 -19.34
N PHE A 25 -5.63 28.84 -18.65
CA PHE A 25 -4.63 27.99 -18.03
C PHE A 25 -5.24 27.45 -16.72
N HIS A 26 -5.89 26.29 -16.78
CA HIS A 26 -6.21 25.55 -15.58
C HIS A 26 -4.90 24.95 -15.04
N ILE A 27 -4.37 25.54 -13.97
CA ILE A 27 -3.33 24.91 -13.16
C ILE A 27 -3.98 23.75 -12.42
N THR A 28 -3.92 22.55 -13.00
CA THR A 28 -4.18 21.31 -12.27
C THR A 28 -3.05 21.09 -11.29
N LYS A 29 -3.28 21.44 -10.02
CA LYS A 29 -2.42 21.02 -8.92
C LYS A 29 -2.41 19.48 -8.92
N ILE A 30 -1.33 18.88 -9.38
CA ILE A 30 -1.14 17.42 -9.36
C ILE A 30 -1.06 17.04 -7.88
N SER A 31 -2.15 16.54 -7.31
CA SER A 31 -2.17 15.97 -5.97
C SER A 31 -1.52 14.60 -6.04
N THR A 32 -0.22 14.52 -5.76
CA THR A 32 0.48 13.24 -5.62
C THR A 32 0.01 12.59 -4.34
N VAL A 33 -0.81 11.54 -4.45
CA VAL A 33 -1.16 10.69 -3.30
C VAL A 33 0.16 10.06 -2.81
N PRO A 34 0.55 10.25 -1.53
CA PRO A 34 1.78 9.66 -1.02
C PRO A 34 1.66 8.14 -1.04
N LEU A 35 2.77 7.44 -1.32
CA LEU A 35 2.82 5.99 -1.21
C LEU A 35 2.67 5.57 0.26
N PRO A 36 2.06 4.40 0.54
CA PRO A 36 1.96 3.87 1.89
C PRO A 36 3.34 3.72 2.56
N SER A 37 3.41 4.05 3.84
CA SER A 37 4.58 3.79 4.69
C SER A 37 4.68 2.31 5.07
N GLY A 38 5.80 1.92 5.69
CA GLY A 38 5.95 0.56 6.23
C GLY A 38 4.91 0.27 7.33
N ALA A 39 4.62 1.23 8.20
CA ALA A 39 3.57 1.09 9.21
C ALA A 39 2.18 0.87 8.59
N ASP A 40 1.87 1.55 7.48
CA ASP A 40 0.60 1.36 6.75
C ASP A 40 0.51 -0.06 6.16
N ALA A 41 1.62 -0.62 5.68
CA ALA A 41 1.66 -1.99 5.18
C ALA A 41 1.45 -3.02 6.30
N VAL A 42 2.05 -2.81 7.49
CA VAL A 42 1.79 -3.62 8.68
C VAL A 42 0.31 -3.58 9.03
N TYR A 43 -0.25 -2.38 9.20
CA TYR A 43 -1.66 -2.20 9.55
C TYR A 43 -2.59 -2.88 8.54
N THR A 44 -2.38 -2.62 7.25
CA THR A 44 -3.18 -3.21 6.16
C THR A 44 -3.12 -4.74 6.17
N THR A 45 -1.95 -5.32 6.43
CA THR A 45 -1.79 -6.78 6.43
C THR A 45 -2.63 -7.43 7.52
N PHE A 46 -2.60 -6.89 8.74
CA PHE A 46 -3.36 -7.42 9.86
C PHE A 46 -4.87 -7.12 9.73
N GLU A 47 -5.24 -6.02 9.09
CA GLU A 47 -6.64 -5.75 8.76
C GLU A 47 -7.20 -6.78 7.75
N LEU A 48 -6.43 -7.13 6.72
CA LEU A 48 -6.83 -8.19 5.78
C LEU A 48 -6.99 -9.57 6.46
N ILE A 49 -6.19 -9.84 7.50
CA ILE A 49 -6.34 -11.04 8.34
C ILE A 49 -7.66 -10.99 9.13
N ASN A 50 -8.02 -9.84 9.70
CA ASN A 50 -9.30 -9.64 10.38
C ASN A 50 -10.50 -9.83 9.42
N GLU A 51 -10.41 -9.27 8.22
CA GLU A 51 -11.43 -9.37 7.15
C GLU A 51 -11.52 -10.79 6.54
N LYS A 52 -10.68 -11.74 6.98
CA LYS A 52 -10.56 -13.11 6.44
C LYS A 52 -10.20 -13.15 4.95
N ARG A 53 -9.60 -12.07 4.43
CA ARG A 53 -9.06 -11.98 3.07
C ARG A 53 -7.63 -12.50 3.05
N LEU A 54 -7.46 -13.77 3.44
CA LEU A 54 -6.14 -14.35 3.69
C LEU A 54 -5.26 -14.35 2.44
N ASP A 55 -5.83 -14.51 1.24
CA ASP A 55 -5.01 -14.49 0.02
C ASP A 55 -4.39 -13.11 -0.24
N ASP A 56 -5.17 -12.04 0.01
CA ASP A 56 -4.71 -10.66 -0.08
C ASP A 56 -3.70 -10.37 1.03
N ALA A 57 -3.97 -10.80 2.27
CA ALA A 57 -3.03 -10.66 3.38
C ALA A 57 -1.68 -11.31 3.04
N LEU A 58 -1.70 -12.55 2.55
CA LEU A 58 -0.49 -13.27 2.17
C LEU A 58 0.24 -12.63 0.97
N SER A 59 -0.42 -11.80 0.16
CA SER A 59 0.24 -11.04 -0.92
C SER A 59 1.08 -9.86 -0.40
N MET A 60 0.82 -9.43 0.85
CA MET A 60 1.60 -8.43 1.57
C MET A 60 2.89 -9.02 2.19
N PHE A 61 3.10 -10.32 2.10
CA PHE A 61 4.32 -10.98 2.53
C PHE A 61 5.31 -11.06 1.38
N HIS A 62 6.60 -10.91 1.69
CA HIS A 62 7.68 -10.99 0.73
C HIS A 62 7.90 -12.46 0.29
N PRO A 63 8.29 -12.73 -0.98
CA PRO A 63 8.59 -14.08 -1.47
C PRO A 63 9.63 -14.85 -0.65
N ASP A 64 10.55 -14.13 0.00
CA ASP A 64 11.55 -14.72 0.90
C ASP A 64 10.90 -15.40 2.13
N LEU A 65 9.72 -14.93 2.57
CA LEU A 65 8.98 -15.50 3.69
C LEU A 65 7.91 -16.49 3.21
N ILE A 66 7.16 -16.11 2.16
CA ILE A 66 6.06 -16.91 1.63
C ILE A 66 6.29 -17.21 0.15
N ASN A 67 6.50 -18.49 -0.14
CA ASN A 67 6.64 -19.04 -1.48
C ASN A 67 5.59 -20.13 -1.74
N GLU A 68 5.54 -20.66 -2.96
CA GLU A 68 4.55 -21.67 -3.35
C GLU A 68 4.57 -22.91 -2.44
N GLY A 69 5.74 -23.30 -1.93
CA GLY A 69 5.90 -24.49 -1.10
C GLY A 69 5.36 -24.35 0.33
N ASN A 70 5.25 -23.13 0.86
CA ASN A 70 4.80 -22.89 2.25
C ASN A 70 3.55 -22.01 2.37
N ARG A 71 3.02 -21.51 1.26
CA ARG A 71 1.85 -20.61 1.23
C ARG A 71 0.63 -21.19 1.94
N GLU A 72 0.29 -22.45 1.66
CA GLU A 72 -0.90 -23.07 2.26
C GLU A 72 -0.73 -23.25 3.76
N SER A 73 0.47 -23.63 4.23
CA SER A 73 0.78 -23.68 5.66
C SER A 73 0.59 -22.32 6.32
N TRP A 74 1.10 -21.25 5.71
CA TRP A 74 0.86 -19.88 6.20
C TRP A 74 -0.62 -19.51 6.21
N LYS A 75 -1.38 -19.91 5.18
CA LYS A 75 -2.83 -19.68 5.14
C LYS A 75 -3.54 -20.36 6.31
N GLN A 76 -3.18 -21.60 6.64
CA GLN A 76 -3.71 -22.30 7.82
C GLN A 76 -3.28 -21.62 9.13
N ASN A 77 -2.03 -21.15 9.22
CA ASN A 77 -1.53 -20.41 10.38
C ASN A 77 -2.32 -19.11 10.61
N LEU A 78 -2.66 -18.37 9.57
CA LEU A 78 -3.44 -17.13 9.71
C LEU A 78 -4.92 -17.40 9.96
N LYS A 79 -5.44 -18.55 9.52
CA LYS A 79 -6.85 -18.93 9.69
C LYS A 79 -7.24 -19.16 11.14
N ILE A 80 -6.30 -19.54 12.00
CA ILE A 80 -6.57 -19.73 13.43
C ILE A 80 -6.77 -18.41 14.18
N ILE A 81 -6.40 -17.27 13.59
CA ILE A 81 -6.61 -15.95 14.18
C ILE A 81 -8.07 -15.58 13.96
N GLU A 82 -8.84 -15.50 15.03
CA GLU A 82 -10.24 -15.05 15.00
C GLU A 82 -10.30 -13.52 14.87
N SER A 83 -9.48 -12.81 15.64
CA SER A 83 -9.24 -11.37 15.49
C SER A 83 -7.83 -11.00 15.95
N ILE A 84 -7.33 -9.88 15.43
CA ILE A 84 -6.06 -9.28 15.82
C ILE A 84 -6.20 -7.74 15.81
N GLU A 85 -6.03 -7.12 16.97
CA GLU A 85 -6.08 -5.67 17.10
C GLU A 85 -4.66 -5.14 17.27
N ILE A 86 -4.24 -4.20 16.41
CA ILE A 86 -2.98 -3.49 16.60
C ILE A 86 -3.18 -2.40 17.64
N ILE A 87 -2.43 -2.49 18.74
CA ILE A 87 -2.44 -1.52 19.83
C ILE A 87 -1.44 -0.40 19.53
N SER A 88 -0.23 -0.75 19.10
CA SER A 88 0.80 0.22 18.76
C SER A 88 1.76 -0.29 17.69
N ILE A 89 2.29 0.64 16.88
CA ILE A 89 3.37 0.40 15.92
C ILE A 89 4.45 1.43 16.18
N GLU A 90 5.63 0.96 16.61
CA GLU A 90 6.78 1.80 16.89
C GLU A 90 7.96 1.37 16.04
N PRO A 91 8.64 2.30 15.35
CA PRO A 91 9.90 1.96 14.69
C PRO A 91 10.92 1.40 15.67
N SER A 92 11.43 0.21 15.36
CA SER A 92 12.53 -0.42 16.09
C SER A 92 13.83 -0.17 15.35
N ASP A 93 14.89 0.14 16.09
CA ASP A 93 16.25 0.26 15.55
C ASP A 93 16.39 1.18 14.32
N ARG A 94 15.72 2.34 14.34
CA ARG A 94 15.71 3.31 13.22
C ARG A 94 17.09 3.67 12.66
N LYS A 95 18.13 3.62 13.49
CA LYS A 95 19.51 3.91 13.09
C LYS A 95 20.06 2.93 12.04
N ASN A 96 19.50 1.72 11.98
CA ASN A 96 19.92 0.66 11.07
C ASN A 96 18.91 0.43 9.94
N TRP A 97 17.87 1.27 9.82
CA TRP A 97 16.97 1.22 8.68
C TRP A 97 17.73 1.53 7.38
N ALA A 98 17.43 0.74 6.36
CA ALA A 98 17.91 0.98 5.00
C ALA A 98 16.81 1.66 4.17
N GLU A 99 17.14 2.02 2.93
CA GLU A 99 16.15 2.57 1.99
C GLU A 99 15.02 1.56 1.70
N ASP A 100 15.35 0.28 1.73
CA ASP A 100 14.53 -0.86 1.35
C ASP A 100 14.23 -1.81 2.51
N GLU A 101 14.66 -1.49 3.74
CA GLU A 101 14.43 -2.32 4.93
C GLU A 101 14.03 -1.50 6.15
N GLN A 102 12.97 -1.91 6.84
CA GLN A 102 12.47 -1.28 8.06
C GLN A 102 12.09 -2.33 9.09
N VAL A 103 12.27 -2.00 10.37
CA VAL A 103 11.86 -2.87 11.47
C VAL A 103 10.89 -2.11 12.38
N TYR A 104 9.77 -2.72 12.70
CA TYR A 104 8.78 -2.18 13.63
C TYR A 104 8.58 -3.13 14.80
N LYS A 105 8.52 -2.57 16.01
CA LYS A 105 7.96 -3.23 17.17
C LYS A 105 6.44 -2.99 17.15
N VAL A 106 5.67 -4.06 17.17
CA VAL A 106 4.21 -4.01 17.06
C VAL A 106 3.60 -4.70 18.26
N GLU A 107 2.84 -3.96 19.05
CA GLU A 107 2.02 -4.52 20.12
C GLU A 107 0.62 -4.78 19.58
N MET A 108 0.11 -6.00 19.77
CA MET A 108 -1.15 -6.45 19.20
C MET A 108 -1.87 -7.39 20.18
N SER A 109 -3.21 -7.37 20.17
CA SER A 109 -4.04 -8.32 20.91
C SER A 109 -4.67 -9.30 19.95
N ALA A 110 -4.42 -10.60 20.10
CA ALA A 110 -4.99 -11.64 19.25
C ALA A 110 -5.99 -12.53 20.01
N ILE A 111 -7.07 -12.90 19.33
CA ILE A 111 -7.96 -13.98 19.73
C ILE A 111 -7.70 -15.14 18.79
N VAL A 112 -7.33 -16.31 19.33
CA VAL A 112 -7.01 -17.51 18.54
C VAL A 112 -8.03 -18.61 18.77
N SER A 113 -8.36 -19.34 17.71
CA SER A 113 -9.35 -20.39 17.77
C SER A 113 -8.89 -21.51 18.71
N GLY A 114 -9.75 -21.91 19.65
CA GLY A 114 -9.43 -22.94 20.64
C GLY A 114 -9.05 -24.30 20.05
N THR A 115 -9.42 -24.55 18.78
CA THR A 115 -9.08 -25.75 18.01
C THR A 115 -7.60 -25.84 17.62
N ALA A 116 -6.84 -24.75 17.69
CA ALA A 116 -5.43 -24.70 17.31
C ALA A 116 -4.48 -25.22 18.41
N LYS A 117 -5.02 -25.46 19.62
CA LYS A 117 -4.25 -25.98 20.77
C LYS A 117 -3.75 -27.40 20.55
N ASP A 118 -4.47 -28.18 19.75
CA ASP A 118 -4.16 -29.59 19.47
C ASP A 118 -3.33 -29.78 18.17
N ALA A 119 -2.93 -28.68 17.51
CA ALA A 119 -2.08 -28.73 16.33
C ALA A 119 -0.64 -29.16 16.70
N ALA A 120 0.10 -29.71 15.71
CA ALA A 120 1.49 -30.13 15.89
C ALA A 120 2.40 -28.99 16.39
N ILE A 121 2.07 -27.75 16.02
CA ILE A 121 2.62 -26.54 16.63
C ILE A 121 1.43 -25.80 17.25
N PRO A 122 1.28 -25.80 18.59
CA PRO A 122 0.17 -25.14 19.24
C PRO A 122 0.09 -23.67 18.84
N ASN A 123 -1.07 -23.26 18.33
CA ASN A 123 -1.38 -21.90 17.89
C ASN A 123 -0.36 -21.26 16.90
N TYR A 124 0.54 -22.02 16.28
CA TYR A 124 1.52 -21.52 15.30
C TYR A 124 2.31 -20.27 15.74
N GLY A 125 2.59 -20.12 17.04
CA GLY A 125 3.32 -18.97 17.59
C GLY A 125 2.48 -17.72 17.88
N TRP A 126 1.16 -17.82 17.75
CA TRP A 126 0.20 -16.81 18.20
C TRP A 126 -0.23 -17.10 19.64
N ASN A 127 -0.18 -16.06 20.48
CA ASN A 127 -0.66 -16.14 21.86
C ASN A 127 -2.02 -15.46 21.96
N GLU A 128 -2.90 -16.03 22.78
CA GLU A 128 -4.15 -15.36 23.15
C GLU A 128 -3.83 -14.13 24.00
N GLY A 129 -4.47 -13.00 23.70
CA GLY A 129 -4.27 -11.72 24.38
C GLY A 129 -3.15 -10.87 23.76
N ILE A 130 -2.55 -10.02 24.58
CA ILE A 130 -1.55 -9.04 24.13
C ILE A 130 -0.20 -9.72 23.92
N ASP A 131 0.39 -9.51 22.75
CA ASP A 131 1.72 -9.95 22.38
C ASP A 131 2.50 -8.83 21.68
N THR A 132 3.82 -8.91 21.71
CA THR A 132 4.72 -8.00 20.99
C THR A 132 5.45 -8.77 19.91
N LYS A 133 5.38 -8.29 18.67
CA LYS A 133 6.14 -8.83 17.55
C LYS A 133 7.09 -7.80 16.97
N TRP A 134 8.20 -8.27 16.41
CA TRP A 134 9.10 -7.48 15.58
C TRP A 134 8.82 -7.84 14.13
N ILE A 135 8.35 -6.85 13.37
CA ILE A 135 7.98 -7.00 11.97
C ILE A 135 9.08 -6.37 11.12
N VAL A 136 9.78 -7.21 10.38
CA VAL A 136 10.76 -6.74 9.39
C VAL A 136 10.06 -6.61 8.05
N LEU A 137 10.22 -5.46 7.43
CA LEU A 137 9.69 -5.13 6.12
C LEU A 137 10.83 -4.97 5.13
N LYS A 138 10.62 -5.46 3.90
CA LYS A 138 11.46 -5.14 2.74
C LYS A 138 10.63 -4.51 1.63
N LYS A 139 11.24 -3.61 0.84
CA LYS A 139 10.63 -3.12 -0.40
C LYS A 139 10.67 -4.19 -1.48
N ASP A 140 9.52 -4.45 -2.08
CA ASP A 140 9.37 -5.18 -3.34
C ASP A 140 8.78 -4.21 -4.37
N GLY A 141 9.66 -3.64 -5.19
CA GLY A 141 9.35 -2.49 -6.03
C GLY A 141 8.98 -1.25 -5.18
N ASN A 142 7.75 -0.78 -5.30
CA ASN A 142 7.24 0.39 -4.57
C ASN A 142 6.41 0.03 -3.33
N LEU A 143 6.31 -1.26 -2.98
CA LEU A 143 5.48 -1.75 -1.88
C LEU A 143 6.35 -2.28 -0.75
N TRP A 144 5.98 -1.96 0.48
CA TRP A 144 6.55 -2.60 1.66
C TRP A 144 5.86 -3.94 1.88
N LYS A 145 6.66 -4.99 2.11
CA LYS A 145 6.18 -6.34 2.37
C LYS A 145 6.84 -6.94 3.61
N ILE A 146 6.09 -7.76 4.34
CA ILE A 146 6.58 -8.46 5.53
C ILE A 146 7.52 -9.58 5.12
N VAL A 147 8.76 -9.52 5.58
CA VAL A 147 9.76 -10.58 5.39
C VAL A 147 10.01 -11.39 6.66
N GLU A 148 9.65 -10.85 7.83
CA GLU A 148 9.79 -11.55 9.10
C GLU A 148 8.76 -11.10 10.14
N ILE A 149 8.32 -12.05 10.97
CA ILE A 149 7.51 -11.81 12.18
C ILE A 149 8.21 -12.55 13.34
N ALA A 150 8.93 -11.83 14.17
CA ALA A 150 9.71 -12.37 15.28
C ALA A 150 9.06 -12.07 16.64
N THR A 151 9.37 -12.90 17.65
CA THR A 151 8.97 -12.69 19.06
C THR A 151 10.02 -11.92 19.88
N GLY A 152 11.07 -11.42 19.22
CA GLY A 152 12.15 -10.63 19.80
C GLY A 152 12.86 -9.79 18.73
N PRO A 153 13.64 -8.78 19.16
CA PRO A 153 14.46 -7.94 18.28
C PRO A 153 15.66 -8.68 17.69
#